data_AF-A0A382PF12-F1
#
_entry.id   AF-A0A382PF12-F1
#
_cell.length_a   1.000
_cell.length_b   1.000
_cell.length_c   1.000
_cell.angle_alpha   90.00
_cell.angle_beta   90.00
_cell.angle_gamma   90.00
#
_symmetry.space_group_name_H-M   'P 1'
#
loop_
_entity.id
_entity.type
_entity.pdbx_description
1 polymer ?
#
loop_
_entity_poly.entity_id
_entity_poly.type
_entity_poly.pdbx_seq_one_letter_code
_entity_poly.pdbx_strand_id
1 'polypeptide(L)'
;EVESAFRQILHLAKATDAQAAPDRSKSTALRHCILAAFADQLCVRRDSGTLFCNLTDGRSGTLVRESVVQKSPLLVIGEIRQVSARGDRAQTLLSLAAAVELDWVRELFPGDLTTRAECGFDPGMKRVEAHEITRFRDLELSRARAKEADPQAAAQALAKACLGEWFTPKSFDHSIRQLIRRLNWLCTARADLEFPPLDEAAILNCLSAAFAGMTLAKQAVAADVKPAFRKHMPSEQWEWLDEFAPQTIPWLDDKPKRLEYPEKPADKHGNMLPVELHVKLHDCFRLAEHPRICDGEHIVRFKLLTPKNRKIDFCDDWPTFKQREYPRIRKDLLAKFPGVGWV
;
A
#
# COMPACT_ATOMS: atom_id res chain seq x y z
N GLU A 1 -53.29 -8.63 4.90
CA GLU A 1 -52.18 -9.28 4.16
C GLU A 1 -51.35 -10.21 5.05
N VAL A 2 -50.70 -9.71 6.11
CA VAL A 2 -49.88 -10.52 7.04
C VAL A 2 -50.61 -11.76 7.57
N GLU A 3 -51.86 -11.62 8.00
CA GLU A 3 -52.65 -12.73 8.53
C GLU A 3 -52.99 -13.79 7.44
N SER A 4 -53.18 -13.35 6.20
CA SER A 4 -53.41 -14.27 5.06
C SER A 4 -52.14 -15.07 4.75
N ALA A 5 -50.99 -14.39 4.72
CA ALA A 5 -49.69 -15.04 4.51
C ALA A 5 -49.36 -16.03 5.64
N PHE A 6 -49.64 -15.66 6.89
CA PHE A 6 -49.47 -16.53 8.05
C PHE A 6 -50.32 -17.82 7.92
N ARG A 7 -51.61 -17.70 7.59
CA ARG A 7 -52.48 -18.86 7.37
C ARG A 7 -52.00 -19.74 6.21
N GLN A 8 -51.50 -19.14 5.14
CA GLN A 8 -50.94 -19.87 4.00
C GLN A 8 -49.69 -20.65 4.40
N ILE A 9 -48.77 -20.07 5.17
CA ILE A 9 -47.57 -20.75 5.67
C ILE A 9 -47.94 -21.92 6.59
N LEU A 10 -48.91 -21.73 7.49
CA LEU A 10 -49.40 -22.82 8.36
C LEU A 10 -49.98 -23.97 7.55
N HIS A 11 -50.75 -23.66 6.52
CA HIS A 11 -51.31 -24.66 5.62
C HIS A 11 -50.20 -25.46 4.90
N LEU A 12 -49.18 -24.77 4.37
CA LEU A 12 -48.04 -25.41 3.72
C LEU A 12 -47.20 -26.25 4.69
N ALA A 13 -47.02 -25.78 5.94
CA ALA A 13 -46.30 -26.49 6.98
C ALA A 13 -47.10 -27.67 7.58
N LYS A 14 -48.35 -27.89 7.16
CA LYS A 14 -49.29 -28.88 7.72
C LYS A 14 -49.44 -28.75 9.24
N ALA A 15 -49.29 -27.53 9.76
CA ALA A 15 -49.41 -27.23 11.18
C ALA A 15 -50.88 -26.98 11.52
N THR A 16 -51.41 -27.70 12.51
CA THR A 16 -52.84 -27.71 12.84
C THR A 16 -53.25 -26.63 13.84
N ASP A 17 -52.30 -25.96 14.49
CA ASP A 17 -52.60 -25.05 15.61
C ASP A 17 -52.32 -23.58 15.24
N ALA A 18 -53.30 -22.95 14.58
CA ALA A 18 -53.22 -21.57 14.12
C ALA A 18 -53.48 -20.52 15.22
N GLN A 19 -53.91 -20.96 16.41
CA GLN A 19 -54.35 -20.10 17.51
C GLN A 19 -53.46 -20.21 18.77
N ALA A 20 -52.39 -21.00 18.74
CA ALA A 20 -51.45 -21.08 19.85
C ALA A 20 -50.82 -19.71 20.14
N ALA A 21 -50.95 -19.25 21.39
CA ALA A 21 -50.24 -18.07 21.85
C ALA A 21 -48.72 -18.25 21.64
N PRO A 22 -47.97 -17.18 21.31
CA PRO A 22 -46.55 -17.28 21.08
C PRO A 22 -45.84 -17.83 22.31
N ASP A 23 -45.31 -19.04 22.17
CA ASP A 23 -44.56 -19.73 23.20
C ASP A 23 -43.20 -19.03 23.38
N ARG A 24 -43.12 -18.17 24.40
CA ARG A 24 -41.92 -17.40 24.70
C ARG A 24 -40.72 -18.28 25.05
N SER A 25 -40.95 -19.53 25.48
CA SER A 25 -39.86 -20.48 25.72
C SER A 25 -39.09 -20.83 24.45
N LYS A 26 -39.73 -20.72 23.27
CA LYS A 26 -39.13 -20.96 21.94
C LYS A 26 -38.45 -19.73 21.33
N SER A 27 -38.32 -18.63 22.07
CA SER A 27 -37.68 -17.40 21.58
C SER A 27 -36.25 -17.63 21.07
N THR A 28 -35.50 -18.53 21.71
CA THR A 28 -34.14 -18.90 21.27
C THR A 28 -34.17 -19.66 19.95
N ALA A 29 -35.05 -20.65 19.80
CA ALA A 29 -35.21 -21.40 18.55
C ALA A 29 -35.60 -20.50 17.38
N LEU A 30 -36.51 -19.54 17.59
CA LEU A 30 -36.86 -18.54 16.56
C LEU A 30 -35.63 -17.74 16.12
N ARG A 31 -34.80 -17.29 17.07
CA ARG A 31 -33.57 -16.54 16.74
C ARG A 31 -32.54 -17.39 15.99
N HIS A 32 -32.45 -18.69 16.27
CA HIS A 32 -31.63 -19.62 15.47
C HIS A 32 -32.13 -19.71 14.03
N CYS A 33 -33.44 -19.80 13.82
CA CYS A 33 -34.01 -19.81 12.47
C CYS A 33 -33.72 -18.49 11.71
N ILE A 34 -33.83 -17.34 12.38
CA ILE A 34 -33.51 -16.04 11.75
C ILE A 34 -32.02 -15.96 11.41
N LEU A 35 -31.13 -16.36 12.33
CA LEU A 35 -29.69 -16.41 12.07
C LEU A 35 -29.36 -17.34 10.90
N ALA A 36 -30.01 -18.51 10.81
CA ALA A 36 -29.85 -19.44 9.71
C ALA A 36 -30.29 -18.84 8.37
N ALA A 37 -31.42 -18.12 8.35
CA ALA A 37 -32.00 -17.54 7.15
C ALA A 37 -31.27 -16.29 6.64
N PHE A 38 -30.67 -15.52 7.56
CA PHE A 38 -30.05 -14.22 7.29
C PHE A 38 -28.57 -14.18 7.69
N ALA A 39 -27.85 -15.30 7.52
CA ALA A 39 -26.46 -15.42 7.93
C ALA A 39 -25.54 -14.38 7.26
N ASP A 40 -25.84 -14.00 6.02
CA ASP A 40 -25.21 -12.92 5.26
C ASP A 40 -25.57 -11.51 5.77
N GLN A 41 -26.43 -11.38 6.78
CA GLN A 41 -26.79 -10.12 7.42
C GLN A 41 -26.43 -10.14 8.90
N LEU A 42 -25.53 -11.05 9.30
CA LEU A 42 -24.87 -10.99 10.59
C LEU A 42 -24.05 -9.70 10.68
N CYS A 43 -24.12 -9.05 11.83
CA CYS A 43 -23.43 -7.80 12.04
C CYS A 43 -22.92 -7.63 13.47
N VAL A 44 -21.79 -6.97 13.59
CA VAL A 44 -21.15 -6.61 14.85
C VAL A 44 -21.25 -5.12 15.04
N ARG A 45 -21.70 -4.72 16.21
CA ARG A 45 -21.74 -3.31 16.58
C ARG A 45 -20.33 -2.80 16.85
N ARG A 46 -19.98 -1.68 16.22
CA ARG A 46 -18.61 -1.14 16.23
C ARG A 46 -18.17 -0.73 17.64
N ASP A 47 -19.07 -0.13 18.41
CA ASP A 47 -18.85 0.29 19.78
C ASP A 47 -20.19 0.42 20.52
N SER A 48 -20.17 0.47 21.86
CA SER A 48 -21.41 0.59 22.67
C SER A 48 -22.04 1.98 22.68
N GLY A 49 -21.33 3.01 22.20
CA GLY A 49 -21.78 4.40 22.18
C GLY A 49 -22.51 4.79 20.89
N THR A 50 -22.34 4.03 19.81
CA THR A 50 -22.99 4.27 18.52
C THR A 50 -23.89 3.11 18.09
N LEU A 51 -24.83 3.39 17.19
CA LEU A 51 -25.67 2.37 16.55
C LEU A 51 -25.02 1.82 15.27
N PHE A 52 -23.77 2.18 15.00
CA PHE A 52 -23.08 1.80 13.77
C PHE A 52 -22.61 0.35 13.86
N CYS A 53 -22.91 -0.42 12.82
CA CYS A 53 -22.62 -1.84 12.74
C CYS A 53 -21.84 -2.15 11.45
N ASN A 54 -20.89 -3.07 11.56
CA ASN A 54 -20.24 -3.70 10.42
C ASN A 54 -20.96 -5.01 10.12
N LEU A 55 -21.22 -5.27 8.85
CA LEU A 55 -21.84 -6.48 8.35
C LEU A 55 -20.79 -7.29 7.56
N THR A 56 -21.15 -8.52 7.20
CA THR A 56 -20.42 -9.30 6.20
C THR A 56 -20.38 -8.59 4.84
N ASP A 57 -19.41 -8.99 4.02
CA ASP A 57 -19.07 -8.41 2.72
C ASP A 57 -18.64 -6.94 2.77
N GLY A 58 -17.98 -6.54 3.88
CA GLY A 58 -17.51 -5.17 4.10
C GLY A 58 -18.62 -4.10 4.17
N ARG A 59 -19.90 -4.52 4.25
CA ARG A 59 -21.04 -3.60 4.37
C ARG A 59 -21.07 -2.97 5.75
N SER A 60 -21.71 -1.81 5.85
CA SER A 60 -21.94 -1.15 7.13
C SER A 60 -23.24 -0.37 7.12
N GLY A 61 -23.80 -0.14 8.31
CA GLY A 61 -25.06 0.56 8.47
C GLY A 61 -25.32 0.98 9.91
N THR A 62 -26.36 1.78 10.09
CA THR A 62 -26.79 2.25 11.41
C THR A 62 -28.05 1.51 11.83
N LEU A 63 -28.02 0.85 12.99
CA LEU A 63 -29.21 0.28 13.60
C LEU A 63 -30.22 1.40 13.90
N VAL A 64 -31.48 1.17 13.54
CA VAL A 64 -32.56 2.14 13.80
C VAL A 64 -32.73 2.36 15.32
N ARG A 65 -33.06 3.60 15.72
CA ARG A 65 -33.16 3.99 17.13
C ARG A 65 -34.32 3.30 17.86
N GLU A 66 -35.33 2.90 17.10
CA GLU A 66 -36.54 2.22 17.56
C GLU A 66 -36.29 0.73 17.87
N SER A 67 -35.12 0.20 17.50
CA SER A 67 -34.77 -1.19 17.79
C SER A 67 -34.80 -1.45 19.30
N VAL A 68 -35.36 -2.59 19.71
CA VAL A 68 -35.26 -3.05 21.10
C VAL A 68 -33.92 -3.73 21.39
N VAL A 69 -33.14 -4.08 20.35
CA VAL A 69 -31.84 -4.74 20.46
C VAL A 69 -30.73 -3.70 20.61
N GLN A 70 -30.80 -2.92 21.69
CA GLN A 70 -29.89 -1.79 21.92
C GLN A 70 -28.58 -2.20 22.60
N LYS A 71 -28.50 -3.36 23.24
CA LYS A 71 -27.33 -3.75 24.06
C LYS A 71 -26.52 -4.91 23.48
N SER A 72 -27.05 -5.65 22.51
CA SER A 72 -26.34 -6.77 21.92
C SER A 72 -25.19 -6.30 21.03
N PRO A 73 -23.96 -6.81 21.22
CA PRO A 73 -22.84 -6.52 20.32
C PRO A 73 -22.95 -7.28 18.99
N LEU A 74 -23.58 -8.45 18.99
CA LEU A 74 -23.79 -9.29 17.82
C LEU A 74 -25.28 -9.43 17.53
N LEU A 75 -25.67 -9.21 16.28
CA LEU A 75 -27.06 -9.23 15.87
C LEU A 75 -27.19 -9.58 14.39
N VAL A 76 -28.31 -10.17 14.04
CA VAL A 76 -28.69 -10.42 12.65
C VAL A 76 -29.78 -9.42 12.24
N ILE A 77 -29.68 -8.92 11.02
CA ILE A 77 -30.59 -7.91 10.47
C ILE A 77 -31.55 -8.60 9.50
N GLY A 78 -32.85 -8.33 9.64
CA GLY A 78 -33.86 -8.84 8.70
C GLY A 78 -34.17 -7.87 7.56
N GLU A 79 -33.84 -6.58 7.73
CA GLU A 79 -34.13 -5.55 6.73
C GLU A 79 -33.03 -4.49 6.67
N ILE A 80 -32.53 -4.23 5.46
CA ILE A 80 -31.55 -3.20 5.16
C ILE A 80 -32.19 -2.21 4.20
N ARG A 81 -32.22 -0.92 4.57
CA ARG A 81 -32.78 0.15 3.73
C ARG A 81 -31.75 1.26 3.51
N GLN A 82 -31.66 1.74 2.29
CA GLN A 82 -30.95 2.98 2.01
C GLN A 82 -31.92 4.15 2.04
N VAL A 83 -31.57 5.20 2.78
CA VAL A 83 -32.33 6.44 2.86
C VAL A 83 -31.45 7.61 2.46
N SER A 84 -32.01 8.60 1.79
CA SER A 84 -31.33 9.86 1.50
C SER A 84 -31.11 10.64 2.79
N ALA A 85 -29.86 10.86 3.20
CA ALA A 85 -29.52 11.78 4.26
C ALA A 85 -29.25 13.19 3.70
N ARG A 86 -29.17 14.19 4.59
CA ARG A 86 -28.86 15.57 4.18
C ARG A 86 -27.50 15.63 3.47
N GLY A 87 -27.50 16.15 2.24
CA GLY A 87 -26.32 16.33 1.40
C GLY A 87 -25.89 15.05 0.71
N ASP A 88 -26.60 14.65 -0.35
CA ASP A 88 -26.33 13.60 -1.35
C ASP A 88 -25.62 12.30 -0.86
N ARG A 89 -25.75 11.98 0.42
CA ARG A 89 -25.16 10.81 1.05
C ARG A 89 -26.29 9.88 1.41
N ALA A 90 -26.30 8.70 0.79
CA ALA A 90 -27.17 7.62 1.21
C ALA A 90 -26.70 7.11 2.58
N GLN A 91 -27.63 6.98 3.52
CA GLN A 91 -27.42 6.30 4.79
C GLN A 91 -28.07 4.92 4.75
N THR A 92 -27.32 3.89 5.14
CA THR A 92 -27.85 2.54 5.31
C THR A 92 -28.43 2.39 6.72
N LEU A 93 -29.73 2.11 6.80
CA LEU A 93 -30.45 1.81 8.03
C LEU A 93 -30.70 0.31 8.16
N LEU A 94 -30.49 -0.21 9.36
CA LEU A 94 -30.66 -1.62 9.70
C LEU A 94 -31.88 -1.76 10.63
N SER A 95 -32.88 -2.53 10.23
CA SER A 95 -34.10 -2.80 11.00
C SER A 95 -34.41 -4.29 11.11
N LEU A 96 -35.42 -4.65 11.92
CA LEU A 96 -35.77 -6.04 12.22
C LEU A 96 -34.59 -6.83 12.80
N ALA A 97 -33.92 -6.26 13.80
CA ALA A 97 -32.75 -6.87 14.42
C ALA A 97 -33.14 -7.97 15.43
N ALA A 98 -32.39 -9.06 15.44
CA ALA A 98 -32.43 -10.06 16.48
C ALA A 98 -31.05 -10.22 17.14
N ALA A 99 -31.02 -10.22 18.48
CA ALA A 99 -29.78 -10.45 19.24
C ALA A 99 -29.29 -11.88 19.04
N VAL A 100 -28.01 -12.05 18.76
CA VAL A 100 -27.36 -13.33 18.49
C VAL A 100 -26.21 -13.55 19.48
N GLU A 101 -26.03 -14.79 19.92
CA GLU A 101 -24.88 -15.21 20.71
C GLU A 101 -23.83 -15.84 19.81
N LEU A 102 -22.54 -15.62 20.13
CA LEU A 102 -21.43 -16.12 19.33
C LEU A 102 -21.41 -17.66 19.24
N ASP A 103 -21.84 -18.34 20.31
CA ASP A 103 -21.90 -19.81 20.34
C ASP A 103 -22.90 -20.36 19.32
N TRP A 104 -24.00 -19.66 19.04
CA TRP A 104 -24.95 -20.09 18.01
C TRP A 104 -24.35 -20.01 16.60
N VAL A 105 -23.51 -19.01 16.35
CA VAL A 105 -22.77 -18.90 15.07
C VAL A 105 -21.77 -20.05 14.94
N ARG A 106 -21.09 -20.41 16.04
CA ARG A 106 -20.17 -21.56 16.09
C ARG A 106 -20.87 -22.89 15.81
N GLU A 107 -22.05 -23.08 16.38
CA GLU A 107 -22.84 -24.30 16.21
C GLU A 107 -23.43 -24.43 14.79
N LEU A 108 -24.03 -23.35 14.28
CA LEU A 108 -24.71 -23.36 12.98
C LEU A 108 -23.74 -23.30 11.79
N PHE A 109 -22.60 -22.62 11.95
CA PHE A 109 -21.67 -22.35 10.85
C PHE A 109 -20.19 -22.57 11.21
N PRO A 110 -19.81 -23.76 11.72
CA PRO A 110 -18.43 -24.02 12.14
C PRO A 110 -17.41 -23.86 11.00
N GLY A 111 -17.81 -24.16 9.75
CA GLY A 111 -16.94 -24.06 8.57
C GLY A 111 -16.70 -22.63 8.07
N ASP A 112 -17.55 -21.67 8.46
CA ASP A 112 -17.44 -20.26 8.04
C ASP A 112 -16.65 -19.42 9.07
N LEU A 113 -16.28 -20.01 10.21
CA LEU A 113 -15.47 -19.36 11.23
C LEU A 113 -14.00 -19.65 11.03
N THR A 114 -13.21 -18.58 11.05
CA THR A 114 -11.74 -18.68 11.04
C THR A 114 -11.16 -17.87 12.18
N THR A 115 -10.22 -18.46 12.89
CA THR A 115 -9.42 -17.78 13.90
C THR A 115 -7.97 -17.78 13.44
N ARG A 116 -7.38 -16.60 13.27
CA ARG A 116 -5.99 -16.45 12.81
C ARG A 116 -5.28 -15.39 13.61
N ALA A 117 -4.00 -15.61 13.86
CA ALA A 117 -3.12 -14.59 14.41
C ALA A 117 -2.72 -13.61 13.29
N GLU A 118 -2.89 -12.32 13.54
CA GLU A 118 -2.50 -11.23 12.66
C GLU A 118 -1.62 -10.25 13.40
N CYS A 119 -0.62 -9.72 12.70
CA CYS A 119 0.29 -8.72 13.25
C CYS A 119 -0.02 -7.35 12.64
N GLY A 120 -0.13 -6.33 13.49
CA GLY A 120 -0.30 -4.93 13.10
C GLY A 120 0.74 -4.06 13.79
N PHE A 121 1.23 -3.03 13.10
CA PHE A 121 2.09 -2.04 13.73
C PHE A 121 1.25 -0.99 14.46
N ASP A 122 1.53 -0.77 15.74
CA ASP A 122 0.98 0.32 16.53
C ASP A 122 1.95 1.53 16.47
N PRO A 123 1.56 2.66 15.85
CA PRO A 123 2.40 3.85 15.77
C PRO A 123 2.63 4.57 17.11
N GLY A 124 1.66 4.50 18.03
CA GLY A 124 1.76 5.12 19.35
C GLY A 124 2.79 4.40 20.22
N MET A 125 2.71 3.07 20.25
CA MET A 125 3.64 2.20 20.99
C MET A 125 4.92 1.88 20.22
N LYS A 126 4.98 2.19 18.92
CA LYS A 126 6.10 1.94 17.99
C LYS A 126 6.55 0.47 17.97
N ARG A 127 5.59 -0.44 17.98
CA ARG A 127 5.83 -1.89 18.00
C ARG A 127 4.76 -2.63 17.22
N VAL A 128 5.07 -3.87 16.87
CA VAL A 128 4.08 -4.83 16.37
C VAL A 128 3.28 -5.37 17.55
N GLU A 129 1.97 -5.41 17.36
CA GLU A 129 1.06 -6.13 18.21
C GLU A 129 0.44 -7.28 17.42
N ALA A 130 0.41 -8.46 18.03
CA ALA A 130 -0.27 -9.61 17.49
C ALA A 130 -1.66 -9.71 18.12
N HIS A 131 -2.65 -9.94 17.27
CA HIS A 131 -4.03 -10.12 17.63
C HIS A 131 -4.53 -11.45 17.07
N GLU A 132 -5.20 -12.22 17.89
CA GLU A 132 -5.98 -13.36 17.46
C GLU A 132 -7.36 -12.83 17.05
N ILE A 133 -7.67 -12.95 15.77
CA ILE A 133 -8.90 -12.42 15.19
C ILE A 133 -9.77 -13.59 14.78
N THR A 134 -10.99 -13.63 15.33
CA THR A 134 -12.02 -14.58 14.90
C THR A 134 -12.96 -13.87 13.95
N ARG A 135 -13.09 -14.41 12.73
CA ARG A 135 -14.01 -13.91 11.72
C ARG A 135 -15.06 -14.95 11.38
N PHE A 136 -16.28 -14.48 11.15
CA PHE A 136 -17.28 -15.23 10.38
C PHE A 136 -17.24 -14.69 8.96
N ARG A 137 -16.76 -15.50 8.03
CA ARG A 137 -16.39 -15.06 6.69
C ARG A 137 -15.39 -13.90 6.78
N ASP A 138 -15.75 -12.71 6.33
CA ASP A 138 -14.95 -11.49 6.40
C ASP A 138 -15.24 -10.63 7.64
N LEU A 139 -16.35 -10.88 8.36
CA LEU A 139 -16.77 -10.08 9.50
C LEU A 139 -15.97 -10.45 10.76
N GLU A 140 -15.24 -9.49 11.29
CA GLU A 140 -14.53 -9.61 12.57
C GLU A 140 -15.52 -9.69 13.74
N LEU A 141 -15.59 -10.87 14.37
CA LEU A 141 -16.47 -11.13 15.52
C LEU A 141 -15.77 -10.83 16.85
N SER A 142 -14.48 -11.14 16.93
CA SER A 142 -13.68 -10.85 18.12
C SER A 142 -12.22 -10.60 17.76
N ARG A 143 -11.60 -9.77 18.59
CA ARG A 143 -10.18 -9.45 18.57
C ARG A 143 -9.64 -9.56 19.98
N ALA A 144 -8.70 -10.47 20.19
CA ALA A 144 -7.98 -10.61 21.44
C ALA A 144 -6.49 -10.45 21.17
N ARG A 145 -5.75 -9.93 22.16
CA ARG A 145 -4.29 -9.89 22.05
C ARG A 145 -3.75 -11.32 22.02
N ALA A 146 -2.97 -11.64 21.01
CA ALA A 146 -2.29 -12.93 20.92
C ALA A 146 -1.14 -13.00 21.93
N LYS A 147 -0.85 -14.20 22.44
CA LYS A 147 0.27 -14.43 23.38
C LYS A 147 1.63 -14.22 22.70
N GLU A 148 1.75 -14.68 21.45
CA GLU A 148 2.96 -14.61 20.65
C GLU A 148 2.64 -14.05 19.26
N ALA A 149 3.59 -13.30 18.71
CA ALA A 149 3.51 -12.81 17.35
C ALA A 149 4.19 -13.81 16.42
N ASP A 150 3.53 -14.19 15.33
CA ASP A 150 4.20 -14.91 14.25
C ASP A 150 5.38 -14.05 13.73
N PRO A 151 6.63 -14.54 13.78
CA PRO A 151 7.80 -13.75 13.41
C PRO A 151 7.74 -13.22 11.97
N GLN A 152 7.16 -13.99 11.04
CA GLN A 152 7.05 -13.60 9.64
C GLN A 152 6.00 -12.50 9.46
N ALA A 153 4.80 -12.67 10.04
CA ALA A 153 3.77 -11.64 10.03
C ALA A 153 4.23 -10.35 10.73
N ALA A 154 5.00 -10.46 11.83
CA ALA A 154 5.56 -9.30 12.52
C ALA A 154 6.56 -8.53 11.66
N ALA A 155 7.46 -9.24 10.98
CA ALA A 155 8.42 -8.63 10.06
C ALA A 155 7.71 -7.93 8.88
N GLN A 156 6.66 -8.55 8.33
CA GLN A 156 5.83 -7.93 7.30
C GLN A 156 5.09 -6.70 7.82
N ALA A 157 4.57 -6.71 9.05
CA ALA A 157 3.92 -5.56 9.66
C ALA A 157 4.90 -4.38 9.84
N LEU A 158 6.15 -4.65 10.24
CA LEU A 158 7.22 -3.63 10.29
C LEU A 158 7.58 -3.12 8.89
N ALA A 159 7.65 -4.00 7.89
CA ALA A 159 7.94 -3.61 6.51
C ALA A 159 6.86 -2.69 5.94
N LYS A 160 5.57 -3.02 6.17
CA LYS A 160 4.44 -2.15 5.82
C LYS A 160 4.52 -0.81 6.54
N ALA A 161 4.87 -0.81 7.82
CA ALA A 161 5.03 0.43 8.58
C ALA A 161 6.17 1.30 8.07
N CYS A 162 7.28 0.69 7.63
CA CYS A 162 8.39 1.39 7.00
C CYS A 162 7.99 2.02 5.65
N LEU A 163 7.22 1.30 4.81
CA LEU A 163 6.69 1.84 3.56
C LEU A 163 5.67 2.96 3.78
N GLY A 164 4.85 2.85 4.83
CA GLY A 164 3.94 3.91 5.28
C GLY A 164 4.62 5.08 6.00
N GLU A 165 5.94 5.19 5.93
CA GLU A 165 6.76 6.29 6.49
C GLU A 165 6.66 6.49 8.01
N TRP A 166 6.21 5.48 8.77
CA TRP A 166 6.17 5.57 10.25
C TRP A 166 7.57 5.60 10.87
N PHE A 167 8.54 4.98 10.20
CA PHE A 167 9.96 5.05 10.52
C PHE A 167 10.79 4.73 9.28
N THR A 168 12.11 4.94 9.34
CA THR A 168 13.03 4.56 8.26
C THR A 168 14.31 3.97 8.86
N PRO A 169 14.74 2.77 8.41
CA PRO A 169 16.06 2.23 8.74
C PRO A 169 17.18 3.17 8.34
N LYS A 170 18.20 3.31 9.18
CA LYS A 170 19.37 4.16 8.86
C LYS A 170 20.10 3.70 7.59
N SER A 171 20.07 2.39 7.32
CA SER A 171 20.67 1.74 6.16
C SER A 171 19.83 1.90 4.87
N PHE A 172 18.55 2.29 4.99
CA PHE A 172 17.69 2.66 3.86
C PHE A 172 17.99 4.11 3.42
N ASP A 173 19.23 4.32 3.02
CA ASP A 173 19.80 5.62 2.68
C ASP A 173 19.68 5.92 1.17
N HIS A 174 20.38 6.96 0.71
CA HIS A 174 20.41 7.33 -0.70
C HIS A 174 20.96 6.21 -1.60
N SER A 175 21.84 5.33 -1.10
CA SER A 175 22.38 4.22 -1.90
C SER A 175 21.31 3.19 -2.26
N ILE A 176 20.43 2.82 -1.34
CA ILE A 176 19.30 1.93 -1.62
C ILE A 176 18.28 2.61 -2.55
N ARG A 177 17.96 3.88 -2.32
CA ARG A 177 17.04 4.62 -3.20
C ARG A 177 17.57 4.69 -4.63
N GLN A 178 18.87 4.95 -4.78
CA GLN A 178 19.51 4.96 -6.09
C GLN A 178 19.53 3.57 -6.73
N LEU A 179 19.78 2.50 -5.96
CA LEU A 179 19.72 1.13 -6.43
C LEU A 179 18.34 0.78 -7.03
N ILE A 180 17.27 1.12 -6.29
CA ILE A 180 15.87 0.90 -6.72
C ILE A 180 15.60 1.68 -8.02
N ARG A 181 15.97 2.96 -8.08
CA ARG A 181 15.77 3.80 -9.26
C ARG A 181 16.51 3.28 -10.48
N ARG A 182 17.78 2.88 -10.32
CA ARG A 182 18.61 2.29 -11.38
C ARG A 182 18.00 1.01 -11.94
N LEU A 183 17.64 0.08 -11.06
CA LEU A 183 17.09 -1.20 -11.47
C LEU A 183 15.74 -1.03 -12.17
N ASN A 184 14.83 -0.24 -11.60
CA ASN A 184 13.51 -0.01 -12.20
C ASN A 184 13.59 0.77 -13.52
N TRP A 185 14.55 1.69 -13.65
CA TRP A 185 14.85 2.35 -14.91
C TRP A 185 15.33 1.35 -15.96
N LEU A 186 16.28 0.47 -15.62
CA LEU A 186 16.78 -0.56 -16.54
C LEU A 186 15.69 -1.54 -16.97
N CYS A 187 14.82 -1.98 -16.05
CA CYS A 187 13.69 -2.86 -16.37
C CYS A 187 12.76 -2.25 -17.44
N THR A 188 12.66 -0.92 -17.48
CA THR A 188 11.87 -0.21 -18.50
C THR A 188 12.69 0.02 -19.78
N ALA A 189 13.98 0.29 -19.65
CA ALA A 189 14.89 0.55 -20.78
C ALA A 189 15.09 -0.69 -21.65
N ARG A 190 15.30 -1.82 -20.98
CA ARG A 190 15.71 -3.11 -21.54
C ARG A 190 14.82 -4.21 -21.00
N ALA A 191 13.54 -4.13 -21.35
CA ALA A 191 12.55 -5.14 -20.99
C ALA A 191 12.93 -6.54 -21.52
N ASP A 192 13.74 -6.59 -22.60
CA ASP A 192 14.30 -7.81 -23.19
C ASP A 192 15.28 -8.56 -22.27
N LEU A 193 15.89 -7.88 -21.30
CA LEU A 193 16.85 -8.48 -20.37
C LEU A 193 16.22 -9.11 -19.11
N GLU A 194 14.89 -8.98 -18.95
CA GLU A 194 14.09 -9.64 -17.90
C GLU A 194 14.60 -9.45 -16.45
N PHE A 195 15.14 -8.26 -16.13
CA PHE A 195 15.51 -7.92 -14.76
C PHE A 195 14.30 -7.90 -13.81
N PRO A 196 14.42 -8.40 -12.57
CA PRO A 196 13.33 -8.36 -11.60
C PRO A 196 13.21 -6.97 -10.98
N PRO A 197 12.12 -6.21 -11.21
CA PRO A 197 11.98 -4.87 -10.66
C PRO A 197 11.94 -4.87 -9.13
N LEU A 198 12.41 -3.78 -8.53
CA LEU A 198 12.18 -3.45 -7.12
C LEU A 198 10.92 -2.59 -7.01
N ASP A 199 9.76 -3.20 -7.28
CA ASP A 199 8.45 -2.60 -7.07
C ASP A 199 8.06 -2.60 -5.57
N GLU A 200 6.86 -2.09 -5.24
CA GLU A 200 6.40 -2.00 -3.85
C GLU A 200 6.38 -3.37 -3.16
N ALA A 201 5.97 -4.43 -3.87
CA ALA A 201 5.93 -5.79 -3.33
C ALA A 201 7.33 -6.36 -3.07
N ALA A 202 8.26 -6.15 -4.00
CA ALA A 202 9.66 -6.54 -3.86
C ALA A 202 10.36 -5.79 -2.73
N ILE A 203 10.11 -4.47 -2.61
CA ILE A 203 10.63 -3.65 -1.50
C ILE A 203 10.07 -4.15 -0.16
N LEU A 204 8.77 -4.44 -0.11
CA LEU A 204 8.14 -5.01 1.09
C LEU A 204 8.79 -6.35 1.48
N ASN A 205 9.05 -7.23 0.52
CA ASN A 205 9.72 -8.51 0.75
C ASN A 205 11.16 -8.33 1.27
N CYS A 206 11.94 -7.44 0.65
CA CYS A 206 13.30 -7.12 1.10
C CYS A 206 13.31 -6.59 2.54
N LEU A 207 12.43 -5.64 2.85
CA LEU A 207 12.30 -5.08 4.20
C LEU A 207 11.83 -6.15 5.21
N SER A 208 10.85 -6.97 4.84
CA SER A 208 10.37 -8.06 5.70
C SER A 208 11.47 -9.07 6.00
N ALA A 209 12.31 -9.41 5.03
CA ALA A 209 13.45 -10.29 5.26
C ALA A 209 14.48 -9.65 6.21
N ALA A 210 14.73 -8.34 6.06
CA ALA A 210 15.64 -7.60 6.94
C ALA A 210 15.11 -7.46 8.39
N PHE A 211 13.79 -7.50 8.58
CA PHE A 211 13.14 -7.36 9.89
C PHE A 211 12.75 -8.69 10.53
N ALA A 212 13.22 -9.82 9.99
CA ALA A 212 12.92 -11.15 10.53
C ALA A 212 13.23 -11.23 12.04
N GLY A 213 12.25 -11.69 12.83
CA GLY A 213 12.36 -11.82 14.28
C GLY A 213 12.29 -10.50 15.08
N MET A 214 12.04 -9.36 14.42
CA MET A 214 11.89 -8.06 15.07
C MET A 214 10.42 -7.74 15.34
N THR A 215 10.16 -7.04 16.43
CA THR A 215 8.81 -6.55 16.78
C THR A 215 8.80 -5.07 17.14
N LEU A 216 9.96 -4.43 17.32
CA LEU A 216 10.06 -3.03 17.72
C LEU A 216 10.57 -2.16 16.57
N ALA A 217 9.98 -0.97 16.39
CA ALA A 217 10.48 -0.01 15.40
C ALA A 217 11.94 0.37 15.67
N LYS A 218 12.36 0.46 16.94
CA LYS A 218 13.75 0.76 17.31
C LYS A 218 14.74 -0.27 16.78
N GLN A 219 14.38 -1.55 16.78
CA GLN A 219 15.19 -2.63 16.21
C GLN A 219 15.27 -2.47 14.68
N ALA A 220 14.12 -2.29 14.03
CA ALA A 220 14.04 -2.10 12.59
C ALA A 220 14.79 -0.86 12.09
N VAL A 221 14.78 0.25 12.85
CA VAL A 221 15.53 1.47 12.54
C VAL A 221 17.05 1.23 12.57
N ALA A 222 17.51 0.37 13.49
CA ALA A 222 18.92 0.02 13.64
C ALA A 222 19.38 -1.12 12.70
N ALA A 223 18.45 -1.83 12.07
CA ALA A 223 18.74 -2.94 11.19
C ALA A 223 19.49 -2.49 9.92
N ASP A 224 20.38 -3.35 9.43
CA ASP A 224 20.97 -3.19 8.10
C ASP A 224 20.12 -3.91 7.06
N VAL A 225 19.44 -3.13 6.20
CA VAL A 225 18.58 -3.67 5.14
C VAL A 225 19.36 -3.98 3.87
N LYS A 226 20.58 -3.48 3.71
CA LYS A 226 21.37 -3.62 2.47
C LYS A 226 21.57 -5.09 2.05
N PRO A 227 21.87 -6.04 2.97
CA PRO A 227 22.00 -7.44 2.60
C PRO A 227 20.72 -8.05 2.03
N ALA A 228 19.54 -7.62 2.50
CA ALA A 228 18.26 -8.13 2.00
C ALA A 228 18.00 -7.62 0.57
N PHE A 229 18.26 -6.33 0.31
CA PHE A 229 18.17 -5.77 -1.06
C PHE A 229 19.19 -6.41 -2.00
N ARG A 230 20.41 -6.71 -1.55
CA ARG A 230 21.43 -7.38 -2.38
C ARG A 230 21.02 -8.81 -2.78
N LYS A 231 20.24 -9.50 -1.94
CA LYS A 231 19.71 -10.85 -2.21
C LYS A 231 18.50 -10.87 -3.16
N HIS A 232 17.99 -9.71 -3.58
CA HIS A 232 16.83 -9.62 -4.49
C HIS A 232 17.06 -10.33 -5.83
N MET A 233 18.30 -10.34 -6.32
CA MET A 233 18.66 -11.04 -7.56
C MET A 233 20.10 -11.59 -7.51
N PRO A 234 20.46 -12.53 -8.41
CA PRO A 234 21.79 -13.14 -8.48
C PRO A 234 22.91 -12.11 -8.67
N SER A 235 24.13 -12.47 -8.27
CA SER A 235 25.27 -11.54 -8.29
C SER A 235 25.63 -11.05 -9.69
N GLU A 236 25.45 -11.91 -10.69
CA GLU A 236 25.75 -11.68 -12.10
C GLU A 236 24.84 -10.58 -12.68
N GLN A 237 23.54 -10.60 -12.34
CA GLN A 237 22.61 -9.54 -12.76
C GLN A 237 23.00 -8.18 -12.17
N TRP A 238 23.58 -8.14 -10.97
CA TRP A 238 24.05 -6.87 -10.42
C TRP A 238 25.25 -6.30 -11.17
N GLU A 239 26.15 -7.14 -11.68
CA GLU A 239 27.28 -6.68 -12.51
C GLU A 239 26.76 -6.10 -13.82
N TRP A 240 25.79 -6.76 -14.46
CA TRP A 240 25.12 -6.22 -15.65
C TRP A 240 24.37 -4.92 -15.36
N LEU A 241 23.73 -4.77 -14.20
CA LEU A 241 23.12 -3.48 -13.81
C LEU A 241 24.18 -2.36 -13.73
N ASP A 242 25.38 -2.67 -13.24
CA ASP A 242 26.47 -1.71 -13.15
C ASP A 242 27.05 -1.35 -14.54
N GLU A 243 26.96 -2.24 -15.52
CA GLU A 243 27.34 -2.00 -16.92
C GLU A 243 26.27 -1.20 -17.69
N PHE A 244 25.02 -1.67 -17.72
CA PHE A 244 23.94 -1.05 -18.50
C PHE A 244 23.44 0.27 -17.89
N ALA A 245 23.37 0.33 -16.55
CA ALA A 245 22.83 1.47 -15.82
C ALA A 245 23.81 1.89 -14.72
N PRO A 246 25.01 2.40 -15.07
CA PRO A 246 26.06 2.71 -14.09
C PRO A 246 25.64 3.80 -13.09
N GLN A 247 26.25 3.81 -11.91
CA GLN A 247 26.03 4.90 -10.94
C GLN A 247 26.72 6.20 -11.34
N THR A 248 27.84 6.07 -12.06
CA THR A 248 28.69 7.17 -12.48
C THR A 248 29.22 6.92 -13.87
N ILE A 249 29.48 7.98 -14.63
CA ILE A 249 30.19 7.88 -15.91
C ILE A 249 31.61 8.47 -15.81
N PRO A 250 32.57 7.98 -16.62
CA PRO A 250 33.85 8.66 -16.82
C PRO A 250 33.63 10.11 -17.24
N TRP A 251 34.53 11.00 -16.83
CA TRP A 251 34.44 12.43 -17.13
C TRP A 251 35.81 13.02 -17.49
N LEU A 252 35.81 14.25 -17.99
CA LEU A 252 36.95 14.94 -18.60
C LEU A 252 38.17 15.17 -17.68
N ASP A 253 37.96 15.19 -16.36
CA ASP A 253 39.02 15.47 -15.36
C ASP A 253 39.42 14.20 -14.58
N ASP A 254 39.23 13.01 -15.17
CA ASP A 254 39.42 11.68 -14.53
C ASP A 254 38.62 11.46 -13.24
N LYS A 255 37.68 12.36 -12.94
CA LYS A 255 36.77 12.28 -11.79
C LYS A 255 35.39 11.87 -12.27
N PRO A 256 34.93 10.64 -11.96
CA PRO A 256 33.64 10.17 -12.44
C PRO A 256 32.50 11.05 -11.90
N LYS A 257 31.50 11.30 -12.75
CA LYS A 257 30.32 12.11 -12.41
C LYS A 257 29.15 11.19 -12.11
N ARG A 258 28.44 11.46 -11.01
CA ARG A 258 27.25 10.69 -10.60
C ARG A 258 26.07 10.97 -11.51
N LEU A 259 25.40 9.90 -11.91
CA LEU A 259 24.14 9.94 -12.63
C LEU A 259 22.96 10.00 -11.66
N GLU A 260 21.95 10.77 -12.02
CA GLU A 260 20.69 10.90 -11.28
C GLU A 260 19.60 10.17 -12.05
N TYR A 261 19.18 9.01 -11.54
CA TYR A 261 18.09 8.24 -12.12
C TYR A 261 16.75 8.80 -11.63
N PRO A 262 15.72 8.84 -12.50
CA PRO A 262 14.43 9.39 -12.13
C PRO A 262 13.71 8.49 -11.10
N GLU A 263 12.84 9.08 -10.29
CA GLU A 263 12.04 8.33 -9.30
C GLU A 263 11.09 7.32 -9.94
N LYS A 264 10.54 7.69 -11.09
CA LYS A 264 9.73 6.81 -11.93
C LYS A 264 10.47 6.63 -13.25
N PRO A 265 10.46 5.43 -13.85
CA PRO A 265 11.19 5.19 -15.09
C PRO A 265 10.51 5.81 -16.31
N ALA A 266 9.20 6.07 -16.25
CA ALA A 266 8.43 6.67 -17.33
C ALA A 266 7.43 7.73 -16.81
N ASP A 267 7.01 8.62 -17.70
CA ASP A 267 5.96 9.60 -17.44
C ASP A 267 4.55 8.98 -17.52
N LYS A 268 3.51 9.80 -17.32
CA LYS A 268 2.10 9.38 -17.38
C LYS A 268 1.65 8.89 -18.77
N HIS A 269 2.42 9.15 -19.81
CA HIS A 269 2.16 8.73 -21.19
C HIS A 269 2.97 7.48 -21.57
N GLY A 270 3.77 6.94 -20.65
CA GLY A 270 4.66 5.80 -20.90
C GLY A 270 5.97 6.19 -21.59
N ASN A 271 6.27 7.48 -21.76
CA ASN A 271 7.55 7.89 -22.30
C ASN A 271 8.62 7.74 -21.23
N MET A 272 9.74 7.14 -21.59
CA MET A 272 10.86 6.95 -20.68
C MET A 272 11.42 8.29 -20.20
N LEU A 273 11.65 8.40 -18.89
CA LEU A 273 12.32 9.55 -18.30
C LEU A 273 13.84 9.37 -18.42
N PRO A 274 14.57 10.41 -18.87
CA PRO A 274 16.01 10.29 -19.07
C PRO A 274 16.77 10.29 -17.75
N VAL A 275 17.91 9.61 -17.75
CA VAL A 275 18.90 9.73 -16.68
C VAL A 275 19.60 11.07 -16.82
N GLU A 276 19.74 11.78 -15.70
CA GLU A 276 20.33 13.11 -15.70
C GLU A 276 21.78 13.10 -15.24
N LEU A 277 22.59 14.00 -15.81
CA LEU A 277 23.89 14.36 -15.29
C LEU A 277 23.91 15.85 -14.95
N HIS A 278 24.17 16.17 -13.68
CA HIS A 278 24.19 17.56 -13.22
C HIS A 278 25.62 18.10 -13.36
N VAL A 279 25.81 18.95 -14.36
CA VAL A 279 27.14 19.46 -14.74
C VAL A 279 27.14 20.97 -14.91
N LYS A 280 28.26 21.60 -14.54
CA LYS A 280 28.43 23.02 -14.82
C LYS A 280 28.70 23.20 -16.30
N LEU A 281 28.08 24.20 -16.90
CA LEU A 281 28.20 24.45 -18.34
C LEU A 281 29.66 24.61 -18.78
N HIS A 282 30.50 25.28 -17.98
CA HIS A 282 31.91 25.46 -18.32
C HIS A 282 32.76 24.19 -18.24
N ASP A 283 32.32 23.18 -17.48
CA ASP A 283 33.00 21.87 -17.44
C ASP A 283 32.77 21.07 -18.73
N CYS A 284 31.79 21.45 -19.55
CA CYS A 284 31.37 20.68 -20.73
C CYS A 284 32.11 21.10 -22.01
N PHE A 285 32.80 22.25 -22.06
CA PHE A 285 33.36 22.78 -23.33
C PHE A 285 34.38 21.88 -24.02
N ARG A 286 35.09 21.06 -23.24
CA ARG A 286 36.07 20.07 -23.74
C ARG A 286 35.43 18.75 -24.16
N LEU A 287 34.13 18.55 -23.89
CA LEU A 287 33.41 17.35 -24.26
C LEU A 287 33.24 17.28 -25.77
N ALA A 288 33.73 16.20 -26.38
CA ALA A 288 33.63 15.95 -27.81
C ALA A 288 32.26 15.37 -28.19
N GLU A 289 31.79 14.38 -27.43
CA GLU A 289 30.56 13.63 -27.71
C GLU A 289 29.62 13.67 -26.50
N HIS A 290 28.32 13.66 -26.76
CA HIS A 290 27.32 13.61 -25.69
C HIS A 290 27.29 12.20 -25.08
N PRO A 291 27.40 12.03 -23.75
CA PRO A 291 27.47 10.72 -23.12
C PRO A 291 26.15 9.96 -23.26
N ARG A 292 26.30 8.64 -23.40
CA ARG A 292 25.21 7.68 -23.53
C ARG A 292 25.49 6.51 -22.59
N ILE A 293 24.43 5.84 -22.15
CA ILE A 293 24.47 4.65 -21.28
C ILE A 293 23.65 3.54 -21.93
N CYS A 294 23.66 2.35 -21.32
CA CYS A 294 22.91 1.18 -21.78
C CYS A 294 23.29 0.84 -23.22
N ASP A 295 24.57 0.51 -23.43
CA ASP A 295 25.20 0.24 -24.74
C ASP A 295 25.05 1.35 -25.78
N GLY A 296 24.92 2.59 -25.30
CA GLY A 296 24.75 3.74 -26.18
C GLY A 296 23.32 3.90 -26.71
N GLU A 297 22.35 3.13 -26.22
CA GLU A 297 20.96 3.29 -26.66
C GLU A 297 20.31 4.53 -26.05
N HIS A 298 20.69 4.90 -24.82
CA HIS A 298 20.06 5.99 -24.07
C HIS A 298 21.01 7.17 -23.84
N ILE A 299 20.55 8.38 -24.17
CA ILE A 299 21.28 9.62 -23.86
C ILE A 299 21.23 9.92 -22.36
N VAL A 300 22.26 10.61 -21.86
CA VAL A 300 22.29 11.15 -20.51
C VAL A 300 21.99 12.65 -20.54
N ARG A 301 20.77 13.03 -20.17
CA ARG A 301 20.32 14.43 -20.20
C ARG A 301 21.18 15.30 -19.28
N PHE A 302 21.79 16.35 -19.81
CA PHE A 302 22.49 17.32 -18.99
C PHE A 302 21.49 18.27 -18.33
N LYS A 303 21.59 18.38 -17.01
CA LYS A 303 21.08 19.55 -16.29
C LYS A 303 22.24 20.54 -16.17
N LEU A 304 22.26 21.51 -17.09
CA LEU A 304 23.34 22.49 -17.17
C LEU A 304 23.22 23.49 -16.03
N LEU A 305 24.33 23.67 -15.30
CA LEU A 305 24.40 24.52 -14.12
C LEU A 305 25.36 25.70 -14.34
N THR A 306 25.03 26.82 -13.68
CA THR A 306 25.95 27.94 -13.48
C THR A 306 27.09 27.56 -12.51
N PRO A 307 28.16 28.37 -12.40
CA PRO A 307 29.22 28.15 -11.40
C PRO A 307 28.72 28.06 -9.95
N LYS A 308 27.57 28.70 -9.66
CA LYS A 308 26.88 28.69 -8.36
C LYS A 308 25.78 27.62 -8.26
N ASN A 309 25.83 26.56 -9.08
CA ASN A 309 24.90 25.42 -9.08
C ASN A 309 23.42 25.78 -9.34
N ARG A 310 23.13 26.94 -9.94
CA ARG A 310 21.76 27.27 -10.42
C ARG A 310 21.53 26.68 -11.81
N LYS A 311 20.37 26.07 -12.03
CA LYS A 311 19.94 25.56 -13.34
C LYS A 311 19.97 26.68 -14.39
N ILE A 312 20.55 26.36 -15.55
CA ILE A 312 20.49 27.15 -16.78
C ILE A 312 19.39 26.55 -17.66
N ASP A 313 19.65 25.35 -18.20
CA ASP A 313 18.73 24.63 -19.07
C ASP A 313 19.00 23.12 -19.04
N PHE A 314 18.16 22.35 -19.72
CA PHE A 314 18.42 20.95 -20.06
C PHE A 314 19.07 20.84 -21.44
N CYS A 315 19.91 19.83 -21.64
CA CYS A 315 20.59 19.58 -22.91
C CYS A 315 20.68 18.06 -23.17
N ASP A 316 20.08 17.62 -24.27
CA ASP A 316 20.07 16.21 -24.71
C ASP A 316 21.07 15.95 -25.86
N ASP A 317 21.62 17.01 -26.44
CA ASP A 317 22.62 16.99 -27.50
C ASP A 317 23.62 18.13 -27.25
N TRP A 318 24.79 17.77 -26.73
CA TRP A 318 25.82 18.74 -26.37
C TRP A 318 26.43 19.45 -27.60
N PRO A 319 26.86 18.74 -28.66
CA PRO A 319 27.32 19.37 -29.90
C PRO A 319 26.35 20.40 -30.45
N THR A 320 25.06 20.07 -30.53
CA THR A 320 24.03 20.99 -31.05
C THR A 320 23.81 22.17 -30.11
N PHE A 321 23.73 21.94 -28.79
CA PHE A 321 23.60 23.01 -27.80
C PHE A 321 24.76 24.00 -27.86
N LYS A 322 26.00 23.50 -27.95
CA LYS A 322 27.21 24.33 -28.03
C LYS A 322 27.22 25.23 -29.27
N GLN A 323 26.73 24.73 -30.40
CA GLN A 323 26.70 25.49 -31.66
C GLN A 323 25.54 26.49 -31.73
N ARG A 324 24.34 26.13 -31.24
CA ARG A 324 23.10 26.90 -31.48
C ARG A 324 22.61 27.69 -30.28
N GLU A 325 22.60 27.07 -29.09
CA GLU A 325 21.97 27.66 -27.90
C GLU A 325 22.97 28.45 -27.05
N TYR A 326 24.18 27.92 -26.85
CA TYR A 326 25.21 28.58 -26.04
C TYR A 326 25.52 30.03 -26.45
N PRO A 327 25.66 30.38 -27.75
CA PRO A 327 25.93 31.77 -28.15
C PRO A 327 24.88 32.77 -27.67
N ARG A 328 23.62 32.33 -27.51
CA ARG A 328 22.49 33.17 -27.10
C ARG A 328 22.56 33.54 -25.62
N ILE A 329 23.10 32.64 -24.79
CA ILE A 329 23.21 32.82 -23.33
C ILE A 329 24.59 33.27 -22.85
N ARG A 330 25.61 33.22 -23.72
CA ARG A 330 27.01 33.52 -23.36
C ARG A 330 27.20 34.90 -22.77
N LYS A 331 26.62 35.95 -23.38
CA LYS A 331 26.81 37.34 -22.96
C LYS A 331 26.33 37.57 -21.53
N ASP A 332 25.17 37.01 -21.19
CA ASP A 332 24.58 37.13 -19.85
C ASP A 332 25.36 36.34 -18.80
N LEU A 333 25.86 35.16 -19.17
CA LEU A 333 26.69 34.34 -18.29
C LEU A 333 28.04 34.99 -18.01
N LEU A 334 28.68 35.58 -19.02
CA LEU A 334 29.92 36.32 -18.87
C LEU A 334 29.74 37.55 -17.97
N ALA A 335 28.65 38.31 -18.16
CA ALA A 335 28.35 39.47 -17.32
C ALA A 335 28.13 39.10 -15.84
N LYS A 336 27.44 37.97 -15.58
CA LYS A 336 27.18 37.49 -14.21
C LYS A 336 28.39 36.78 -13.58
N PHE A 337 29.27 36.20 -14.38
CA PHE A 337 30.42 35.39 -13.94
C PHE A 337 31.67 35.71 -14.77
N PRO A 338 32.27 36.91 -14.64
CA PRO A 338 33.35 37.39 -15.51
C PRO A 338 34.68 36.64 -15.34
N GLY A 339 34.87 35.89 -14.26
CA GLY A 339 36.10 35.12 -13.98
C GLY A 339 36.07 33.66 -14.44
N VAL A 340 35.07 33.24 -15.21
CA VAL A 340 34.91 31.85 -15.65
C VAL A 340 35.23 31.74 -17.15
N GLY A 341 35.90 30.65 -17.53
CA GLY A 341 36.28 30.35 -18.91
C GLY A 341 35.07 30.02 -19.80
N TRP A 342 34.35 31.05 -20.23
CA TRP A 342 33.26 30.95 -21.19
C TRP A 342 33.82 30.95 -22.61
N VAL A 343 34.33 29.81 -23.07
CA VAL A 343 35.06 29.65 -24.35
C VAL A 343 34.10 29.51 -25.52
#